data_AF-A0A4U6UEL0-F1
#
_entry.id   AF-A0A4U6UEL0-F1
#
_cell.length_a   1.000
_cell.length_b   1.000
_cell.length_c   1.000
_cell.angle_alpha   90.00
_cell.angle_beta   90.00
_cell.angle_gamma   90.00
#
_symmetry.space_group_name_H-M   'P 1'
#
loop_
_entity.id
_entity.type
_entity.pdbx_description
1 polymer ?
#
loop_
_entity_poly.entity_id
_entity_poly.type
_entity_poly.pdbx_seq_one_letter_code
_entity_poly.pdbx_strand_id
1 'polypeptide(L)'
;MAVDTTEPEYWLNWKFLLCALWVYSCMALACFLIWKYEGPRSRDSNGDDGGDREEAPPRAGPGVVYLEDCWKPCLEEIHPGWLLAFRVVAFFILASLLLIDIVTDGWSIFLYYTQWTFLLVTLYFGLGSLLSIYGCYQYAYKISGDGSDLIGSGADHGTYIIAPTGESAYGHAIKSSCYSRIHGGQEIAGFWGYLFQIMFQTNAGAVMITDLVFWLILYPFLAHNQYDMNFILIGTHSINVVFLVGDAALNKLHFPWFRIAYFLLWTGLFVNIQWIIHANVSIWWPYPFLDLAFPGAPVWYLVVALLHFPCYALFTLVLRLKHSVLESWFPQTYVK
;
A
#
# COMPACT_ATOMS: atom_id res chain seq x y z
N MET A 1 -22.22 -34.18 -15.26
CA MET A 1 -21.61 -33.26 -16.25
C MET A 1 -21.13 -32.06 -15.47
N ALA A 2 -19.93 -31.57 -15.75
CA ALA A 2 -19.53 -30.25 -15.25
C ALA A 2 -20.49 -29.21 -15.84
N VAL A 3 -20.96 -28.27 -15.02
CA VAL A 3 -21.86 -27.21 -15.48
C VAL A 3 -21.05 -26.31 -16.41
N ASP A 4 -21.56 -26.03 -17.61
CA ASP A 4 -20.90 -25.13 -18.54
C ASP A 4 -21.14 -23.68 -18.09
N THR A 5 -20.08 -23.01 -17.62
CA THR A 5 -20.18 -21.64 -17.11
C THR A 5 -20.36 -20.61 -18.22
N THR A 6 -20.24 -20.99 -19.50
CA THR A 6 -20.44 -20.09 -20.64
C THR A 6 -21.91 -19.94 -21.03
N GLU A 7 -22.78 -20.81 -20.52
CA GLU A 7 -24.21 -20.73 -20.80
C GLU A 7 -24.87 -19.55 -20.06
N PRO A 8 -25.77 -18.79 -20.71
CA PRO A 8 -26.46 -17.67 -20.06
C PRO A 8 -27.28 -18.09 -18.83
N GLU A 9 -27.82 -19.31 -18.81
CA GLU A 9 -28.62 -19.84 -17.70
C GLU A 9 -27.83 -19.95 -16.39
N TYR A 10 -26.51 -20.16 -16.48
CA TYR A 10 -25.62 -20.18 -15.32
C TYR A 10 -25.58 -18.82 -14.62
N TRP A 11 -25.53 -17.73 -15.39
CA TRP A 11 -25.42 -16.35 -14.89
C TRP A 11 -26.79 -15.70 -14.61
N LEU A 12 -27.82 -16.03 -15.38
CA LEU A 12 -29.18 -15.52 -15.23
C LEU A 12 -29.93 -16.22 -14.10
N ASN A 13 -29.33 -16.20 -12.90
CA ASN A 13 -29.82 -16.85 -11.70
C ASN A 13 -29.92 -15.84 -10.54
N TRP A 14 -30.93 -16.00 -9.68
CA TRP A 14 -31.08 -15.21 -8.46
C TRP A 14 -29.85 -15.26 -7.55
N LYS A 15 -29.11 -16.38 -7.56
CA LYS A 15 -27.83 -16.50 -6.83
C LYS A 15 -26.81 -15.48 -7.33
N PHE A 16 -26.64 -15.35 -8.65
CA PHE A 16 -25.73 -14.37 -9.22
C PHE A 16 -26.15 -12.94 -8.87
N LEU A 17 -27.45 -12.63 -8.91
CA LEU A 17 -27.95 -11.31 -8.51
C LEU A 17 -27.58 -10.97 -7.05
N LEU A 18 -27.65 -11.94 -6.14
CA LEU A 18 -27.20 -11.73 -4.76
C LEU A 18 -25.68 -11.56 -4.67
N CYS A 19 -24.89 -12.38 -5.36
CA CYS A 19 -23.43 -12.24 -5.40
C CYS A 19 -23.02 -10.86 -5.95
N ALA A 20 -23.64 -10.43 -7.06
CA ALA A 20 -23.47 -9.11 -7.66
C ALA A 20 -23.84 -7.99 -6.69
N LEU A 21 -24.97 -8.12 -5.99
CA LEU A 21 -25.40 -7.15 -4.99
C LEU A 21 -24.34 -6.99 -3.88
N TRP A 22 -23.80 -8.08 -3.34
CA TRP A 22 -22.76 -8.01 -2.31
C TRP A 22 -21.48 -7.33 -2.82
N VAL A 23 -20.98 -7.76 -3.97
CA VAL A 23 -19.73 -7.25 -4.56
C VAL A 23 -19.85 -5.77 -4.90
N TYR A 24 -20.92 -5.38 -5.61
CA TYR A 24 -21.09 -3.98 -6.02
C TYR A 24 -21.46 -3.06 -4.85
N SER A 25 -22.12 -3.56 -3.79
CA SER A 25 -22.32 -2.79 -2.56
C SER A 25 -20.99 -2.48 -1.86
N CYS A 26 -20.08 -3.46 -1.79
CA CYS A 26 -18.73 -3.25 -1.25
C CYS A 26 -17.91 -2.27 -2.11
N MET A 27 -17.98 -2.38 -3.43
CA MET A 27 -17.31 -1.45 -4.33
C MET A 27 -17.89 -0.03 -4.23
N ALA A 28 -19.22 0.11 -4.12
CA ALA A 28 -19.87 1.41 -3.92
C ALA A 28 -19.47 2.05 -2.58
N LEU A 29 -19.42 1.26 -1.50
CA LEU A 29 -18.91 1.71 -0.20
C LEU A 29 -17.46 2.17 -0.30
N ALA A 30 -16.61 1.43 -1.01
CA ALA A 30 -15.22 1.80 -1.23
C ALA A 30 -15.08 3.12 -2.00
N CYS A 31 -15.83 3.29 -3.10
CA CYS A 31 -15.87 4.54 -3.85
C CYS A 31 -16.37 5.71 -2.99
N PHE A 32 -17.39 5.49 -2.15
CA PHE A 32 -17.88 6.49 -1.21
C PHE A 32 -16.82 6.90 -0.18
N LEU A 33 -16.07 5.95 0.39
CA LEU A 33 -14.99 6.24 1.32
C LEU A 33 -13.88 7.05 0.65
N ILE A 34 -13.44 6.68 -0.56
CA ILE A 34 -12.44 7.43 -1.30
C ILE A 34 -12.94 8.85 -1.59
N TRP A 35 -14.17 8.98 -2.10
CA TRP A 35 -14.77 10.28 -2.37
C TRP A 35 -14.88 11.16 -1.10
N LYS A 36 -15.26 10.57 0.04
CA LYS A 36 -15.42 11.29 1.31
C LYS A 36 -14.10 11.76 1.92
N TYR A 37 -13.04 10.95 1.84
CA TYR A 37 -11.78 11.20 2.54
C TYR A 37 -10.65 11.75 1.66
N GLU A 38 -10.71 11.50 0.34
CA GLU A 38 -9.71 11.94 -0.65
C GLU A 38 -10.32 12.75 -1.81
N GLY A 39 -11.64 12.90 -1.86
CA GLY A 39 -12.30 13.76 -2.83
C GLY A 39 -12.02 15.25 -2.60
N PRO A 40 -12.41 16.12 -3.56
CA PRO A 40 -12.21 17.56 -3.43
C PRO A 40 -12.87 18.05 -2.16
N ARG A 41 -12.08 18.54 -1.19
CA ARG A 41 -12.63 19.27 -0.04
C ARG A 41 -13.45 20.43 -0.60
N SER A 42 -14.74 20.50 -0.27
CA SER A 42 -15.48 21.74 -0.50
C SER A 42 -14.72 22.82 0.25
N ARG A 43 -14.42 23.90 -0.45
CA ARG A 43 -13.65 25.02 0.06
C ARG A 43 -14.60 25.89 0.91
N ASP A 44 -15.29 25.28 1.86
CA ASP A 44 -16.28 25.92 2.71
C ASP A 44 -15.65 26.29 4.04
N SER A 45 -15.02 27.46 4.06
CA SER A 45 -15.27 28.51 5.06
C SER A 45 -14.29 29.67 4.84
N ASN A 46 -14.81 30.73 4.22
CA ASN A 46 -14.41 32.08 4.59
C ASN A 46 -14.73 32.23 6.09
N GLY A 47 -13.71 32.48 6.90
CA GLY A 47 -13.82 32.74 8.32
C GLY A 47 -12.66 33.65 8.71
N ASP A 48 -12.88 34.93 8.44
CA ASP A 48 -12.17 36.05 9.04
C ASP A 48 -12.27 35.91 10.58
N ASP A 49 -11.15 35.69 11.25
CA ASP A 49 -10.94 36.18 12.61
C ASP A 49 -9.44 36.37 12.83
N GLY A 50 -9.05 37.64 12.96
CA GLY A 50 -7.71 38.03 13.34
C GLY A 50 -7.45 37.66 14.80
N GLY A 51 -6.31 37.03 15.05
CA GLY A 51 -5.84 36.79 16.40
C GLY A 51 -4.52 36.04 16.38
N ASP A 52 -3.46 36.74 16.77
CA ASP A 52 -2.12 36.21 17.00
C ASP A 52 -2.18 34.91 17.82
N ARG A 53 -2.06 33.77 17.12
CA ARG A 53 -1.81 32.47 17.71
C ARG A 53 -0.66 31.83 16.96
N GLU A 54 0.44 31.72 17.70
CA GLU A 54 1.61 30.89 17.45
C GLU A 54 1.27 29.66 16.60
N GLU A 55 2.02 29.54 15.50
CA GLU A 55 1.83 28.65 14.37
C GLU A 55 1.63 27.18 14.76
N ALA A 56 0.37 26.77 14.95
CA ALA A 56 0.00 25.37 14.79
C ALA A 56 -0.20 25.12 13.28
N PRO A 57 0.59 24.27 12.61
CA PRO A 57 0.42 24.02 11.19
C PRO A 57 -0.99 23.46 10.93
N PRO A 58 -1.65 23.88 9.83
CA PRO A 58 -3.00 23.44 9.52
C PRO A 58 -3.03 21.92 9.46
N ARG A 59 -3.87 21.29 10.30
CA ARG A 59 -4.04 19.83 10.36
C ARG A 59 -4.33 19.32 8.94
N ALA A 60 -3.32 18.69 8.33
CA ALA A 60 -3.44 18.06 7.03
C ALA A 60 -4.61 17.06 7.07
N GLY A 61 -5.34 16.93 5.95
CA GLY A 61 -6.45 15.98 5.90
C GLY A 61 -5.96 14.56 6.20
N PRO A 62 -6.81 13.68 6.77
CA PRO A 62 -6.42 12.33 7.17
C PRO A 62 -5.92 11.44 6.01
N GLY A 63 -6.05 11.88 4.75
CA GLY A 63 -5.55 11.20 3.55
C GLY A 63 -4.25 11.78 2.96
N VAL A 64 -3.65 12.82 3.54
CA VAL A 64 -2.41 13.41 3.02
C VAL A 64 -1.23 12.48 3.30
N VAL A 65 -0.36 12.34 2.29
CA VAL A 65 0.83 11.48 2.33
C VAL A 65 2.05 12.37 2.21
N TYR A 66 3.02 12.18 3.09
CA TYR A 66 4.29 12.88 3.01
C TYR A 66 5.34 12.02 2.32
N LEU A 67 6.17 12.65 1.49
CA LEU A 67 7.19 11.94 0.72
C LEU A 67 8.22 11.28 1.64
N GLU A 68 8.53 11.92 2.76
CA GLU A 68 9.48 11.42 3.75
C GLU A 68 9.01 10.11 4.42
N ASP A 69 7.70 9.97 4.66
CA ASP A 69 7.12 8.74 5.25
C ASP A 69 7.33 7.51 4.36
N CYS A 70 7.55 7.72 3.06
CA CYS A 70 7.72 6.64 2.09
C CYS A 70 9.11 5.98 2.17
N TRP A 71 10.13 6.65 2.71
CA TRP A 71 11.52 6.16 2.67
C TRP A 71 12.31 6.33 3.98
N LYS A 72 11.82 7.11 4.96
CA LYS A 72 12.47 7.20 6.26
C LYS A 72 12.08 6.02 7.17
N PRO A 73 13.04 5.46 7.91
CA PRO A 73 12.74 4.58 9.03
C PRO A 73 11.93 5.30 10.13
N CYS A 74 11.22 4.55 10.96
CA CYS A 74 10.48 5.09 12.11
C CYS A 74 11.35 5.44 13.32
N LEU A 75 12.62 5.01 13.32
CA LEU A 75 13.63 5.37 14.32
C LEU A 75 14.68 6.26 13.66
N GLU A 76 14.93 7.44 14.22
CA GLU A 76 15.87 8.42 13.66
C GLU A 76 17.33 7.93 13.64
N GLU A 77 17.66 7.00 14.54
CA GLU A 77 19.00 6.40 14.63
C GLU A 77 19.29 5.39 13.50
N ILE A 78 18.24 4.86 12.85
CA ILE A 78 18.43 3.88 11.77
C ILE A 78 18.75 4.62 10.47
N HIS A 79 19.94 4.36 9.94
CA HIS A 79 20.32 4.88 8.62
C HIS A 79 19.32 4.39 7.55
N PRO A 80 18.79 5.28 6.68
CA PRO A 80 17.76 4.94 5.68
C PRO A 80 18.20 3.82 4.72
N GLY A 81 19.52 3.62 4.57
CA GLY A 81 20.11 2.51 3.82
C GLY A 81 19.72 1.12 4.33
N TRP A 82 19.40 0.92 5.61
CA TRP A 82 18.94 -0.37 6.13
C TRP A 82 17.53 -0.72 5.65
N LEU A 83 16.62 0.26 5.64
CA LEU A 83 15.27 0.08 5.09
C LEU A 83 15.35 -0.20 3.58
N LEU A 84 16.23 0.49 2.86
CA LEU A 84 16.52 0.21 1.45
C LEU A 84 17.02 -1.23 1.25
N ALA A 85 18.03 -1.66 2.01
CA ALA A 85 18.58 -3.00 1.89
C ALA A 85 17.51 -4.08 2.14
N PHE A 86 16.69 -3.90 3.17
CA PHE A 86 15.57 -4.79 3.47
C PHE A 86 14.59 -4.89 2.28
N ARG A 87 14.17 -3.75 1.73
CA ARG A 87 13.21 -3.70 0.61
C ARG A 87 13.75 -4.34 -0.66
N VAL A 88 15.02 -4.12 -0.97
CA VAL A 88 15.68 -4.71 -2.14
C VAL A 88 15.80 -6.23 -1.99
N VAL A 89 16.22 -6.71 -0.82
CA VAL A 89 16.30 -8.15 -0.54
C VAL A 89 14.91 -8.80 -0.61
N ALA A 90 13.90 -8.19 0.02
CA ALA A 90 12.52 -8.66 -0.04
C ALA A 90 12.01 -8.71 -1.49
N PHE A 91 12.25 -7.67 -2.28
CA PHE A 91 11.87 -7.62 -3.70
C PHE A 91 12.46 -8.78 -4.48
N PHE A 92 13.77 -9.02 -4.39
CA PHE A 92 14.42 -10.09 -5.14
C PHE A 92 13.95 -11.48 -4.71
N ILE A 93 13.74 -11.72 -3.42
CA ILE A 93 13.23 -13.01 -2.93
C ILE A 93 11.80 -13.24 -3.44
N LEU A 94 10.91 -12.27 -3.27
CA LEU A 94 9.51 -12.38 -3.71
C LEU A 94 9.40 -12.50 -5.23
N ALA A 95 10.14 -11.68 -5.98
CA ALA A 95 10.16 -11.75 -7.44
C ALA A 95 10.70 -13.08 -7.96
N SER A 96 11.72 -13.65 -7.28
CA SER A 96 12.25 -14.97 -7.63
C SER A 96 11.22 -16.07 -7.37
N LEU A 97 10.54 -16.05 -6.23
CA LEU A 97 9.47 -17.00 -5.92
C LEU A 97 8.32 -16.90 -6.94
N LEU A 98 7.89 -15.70 -7.27
CA LEU A 98 6.84 -15.47 -8.28
C LEU A 98 7.28 -15.96 -9.67
N LEU A 99 8.53 -15.70 -10.06
CA LEU A 99 9.05 -16.16 -11.34
C LEU A 99 9.13 -17.69 -11.40
N ILE A 100 9.59 -18.33 -10.32
CA ILE A 100 9.65 -19.79 -10.25
C ILE A 100 8.23 -20.36 -10.39
N ASP A 101 7.25 -19.83 -9.67
CA ASP A 101 5.85 -20.25 -9.72
C ASP A 101 5.25 -20.13 -11.14
N ILE A 102 5.50 -19.01 -11.82
CA ILE A 102 5.06 -18.81 -13.22
C ILE A 102 5.73 -19.83 -14.16
N VAL A 103 7.01 -20.14 -13.95
CA VAL A 103 7.76 -21.09 -14.79
C VAL A 103 7.34 -22.53 -14.53
N THR A 104 7.02 -22.90 -13.28
CA THR A 104 6.64 -24.27 -12.91
C THR A 104 5.18 -24.57 -13.22
N ASP A 105 4.27 -23.66 -12.87
CA ASP A 105 2.83 -23.89 -12.86
C ASP A 105 2.08 -23.08 -13.94
N GLY A 106 2.81 -22.24 -14.68
CA GLY A 106 2.31 -21.50 -15.83
C GLY A 106 1.45 -20.28 -15.45
N TRP A 107 0.87 -19.64 -16.47
CA TRP A 107 0.07 -18.42 -16.28
C TRP A 107 -1.29 -18.63 -15.60
N SER A 108 -1.77 -19.88 -15.54
CA SER A 108 -3.04 -20.23 -14.87
C SER A 108 -3.04 -19.96 -13.38
N ILE A 109 -1.87 -19.83 -12.74
CA ILE A 109 -1.78 -19.46 -11.32
C ILE A 109 -2.44 -18.11 -11.03
N PHE A 110 -2.47 -17.19 -11.99
CA PHE A 110 -3.13 -15.88 -11.85
C PHE A 110 -4.66 -15.96 -11.80
N LEU A 111 -5.24 -17.16 -11.92
CA LEU A 111 -6.64 -17.37 -11.57
C LEU A 111 -6.85 -17.34 -10.04
N TYR A 112 -5.81 -17.51 -9.23
CA TYR A 112 -5.90 -17.46 -7.78
C TYR A 112 -5.66 -16.06 -7.22
N TYR A 113 -6.57 -15.60 -6.35
CA TYR A 113 -6.42 -14.34 -5.60
C TYR A 113 -5.11 -14.26 -4.79
N THR A 114 -4.60 -15.38 -4.26
CA THR A 114 -3.28 -15.42 -3.59
C THR A 114 -2.17 -14.89 -4.51
N GLN A 115 -2.19 -15.24 -5.79
CA GLN A 115 -1.17 -14.81 -6.74
C GLN A 115 -1.29 -13.33 -7.11
N TRP A 116 -2.50 -12.81 -7.16
CA TRP A 116 -2.74 -11.36 -7.27
C TRP A 116 -2.14 -10.61 -6.08
N THR A 117 -2.39 -11.11 -4.86
CA THR A 117 -1.80 -10.55 -3.63
C THR A 117 -0.28 -10.64 -3.66
N PHE A 118 0.29 -11.79 -4.01
CA PHE A 118 1.73 -12.00 -4.02
C PHE A 118 2.43 -11.10 -5.06
N LEU A 119 1.84 -10.93 -6.25
CA LEU A 119 2.28 -9.96 -7.25
C LEU A 119 2.21 -8.53 -6.70
N LEU A 120 1.12 -8.15 -6.04
CA LEU A 120 0.96 -6.79 -5.50
C LEU A 120 1.97 -6.49 -4.37
N VAL A 121 2.29 -7.47 -3.52
CA VAL A 121 3.36 -7.36 -2.51
C VAL A 121 4.73 -7.23 -3.18
N THR A 122 4.98 -8.00 -4.23
CA THR A 122 6.24 -7.91 -4.99
C THR A 122 6.40 -6.53 -5.63
N LEU A 123 5.36 -6.02 -6.28
CA LEU A 123 5.35 -4.67 -6.86
C LEU A 123 5.52 -3.59 -5.80
N TYR A 124 4.94 -3.78 -4.61
CA TYR A 124 5.09 -2.86 -3.48
C TYR A 124 6.56 -2.75 -3.04
N PHE A 125 7.26 -3.87 -2.89
CA PHE A 125 8.69 -3.86 -2.56
C PHE A 125 9.56 -3.28 -3.70
N GLY A 126 9.17 -3.49 -4.95
CA GLY A 126 9.83 -2.86 -6.10
C GLY A 126 9.71 -1.33 -6.05
N LEU A 127 8.50 -0.80 -5.90
CA LEU A 127 8.26 0.64 -5.78
C LEU A 127 8.89 1.23 -4.51
N GLY A 128 8.79 0.51 -3.38
CA GLY A 128 9.42 0.90 -2.12
C GLY A 128 10.93 0.98 -2.23
N SER A 129 11.56 0.07 -2.98
CA SER A 129 13.00 0.13 -3.26
C SER A 129 13.36 1.38 -4.06
N LEU A 130 12.62 1.70 -5.12
CA LEU A 130 12.84 2.91 -5.92
C LEU A 130 12.71 4.19 -5.07
N LEU A 131 11.65 4.29 -4.25
CA LEU A 131 11.45 5.42 -3.35
C LEU A 131 12.53 5.51 -2.28
N SER A 132 13.02 4.36 -1.78
CA SER A 132 14.11 4.32 -0.80
C SER A 132 15.46 4.72 -1.39
N ILE A 133 15.75 4.33 -2.64
CA ILE A 133 16.95 4.79 -3.38
C ILE A 133 16.91 6.30 -3.53
N TYR A 134 15.77 6.84 -3.98
CA TYR A 134 15.57 8.27 -4.11
C TYR A 134 15.75 9.01 -2.78
N GLY A 135 15.17 8.48 -1.70
CA GLY A 135 15.32 9.01 -0.35
C GLY A 135 16.77 8.98 0.17
N CYS A 136 17.48 7.87 -0.05
CA CYS A 136 18.89 7.75 0.32
C CYS A 136 19.77 8.74 -0.46
N TYR A 137 19.47 8.95 -1.75
CA TYR A 137 20.17 9.95 -2.56
C TYR A 137 19.96 11.37 -2.02
N GLN A 138 18.71 11.74 -1.68
CA GLN A 138 18.43 13.02 -1.04
C GLN A 138 19.11 13.17 0.33
N TYR A 139 19.13 12.11 1.14
CA TYR A 139 19.78 12.10 2.44
C TYR A 139 21.29 12.31 2.33
N ALA A 140 21.96 11.60 1.41
CA ALA A 140 23.39 11.77 1.14
C ALA A 140 23.72 13.18 0.61
N TYR A 141 22.86 13.73 -0.25
CA TYR A 141 23.03 15.10 -0.75
C TYR A 141 22.92 16.15 0.37
N LYS A 142 21.96 16.01 1.28
CA LYS A 142 21.80 16.91 2.44
C LYS A 142 23.03 16.89 3.36
N ILE A 143 23.57 15.70 3.67
CA ILE A 143 24.78 15.56 4.48
C ILE A 143 26.01 16.17 3.78
N SER A 144 26.11 16.00 2.47
CA SER A 144 27.22 16.53 1.68
C SER A 144 27.16 18.06 1.53
N GLY A 145 25.95 18.64 1.47
CA GLY A 145 25.73 20.09 1.39
C GLY A 145 26.05 20.82 2.71
N ASP A 146 25.65 20.27 3.85
CA ASP A 146 26.00 20.81 5.18
C ASP A 146 27.52 20.78 5.42
N GLY A 147 28.21 19.79 4.85
CA GLY A 147 29.68 19.70 4.89
C GLY A 147 30.38 20.78 4.05
N SER A 148 29.76 21.27 2.97
CA SER A 148 30.33 22.36 2.16
C SER A 148 30.12 23.74 2.76
N ASP A 149 29.06 23.95 3.54
CA ASP A 149 28.80 25.22 4.24
C ASP A 149 29.74 25.42 5.44
N LEU A 150 30.32 24.34 6.00
CA LEU A 150 31.32 24.43 7.06
C LEU A 150 32.77 24.61 6.58
N ILE A 151 33.06 24.35 5.29
CA ILE A 151 34.43 24.45 4.73
C ILE A 151 34.61 25.75 3.92
N GLY A 152 33.56 26.56 3.76
CA GLY A 152 33.61 27.86 3.08
C GLY A 152 33.92 29.08 3.95
N SER A 153 34.20 28.91 5.25
CA SER A 153 34.47 30.02 6.18
C SER A 153 35.88 29.93 6.76
N GLY A 154 36.89 30.22 5.93
CA GLY A 154 38.29 30.16 6.36
C GLY A 154 39.31 30.40 5.26
N ALA A 155 39.21 31.52 4.54
CA ALA A 155 40.36 32.08 3.83
C ALA A 155 40.17 33.59 3.62
N ASP A 156 41.18 34.32 4.05
CA ASP A 156 41.22 35.77 4.22
C ASP A 156 41.30 36.58 2.91
N HIS A 157 40.83 37.84 3.03
CA HIS A 157 41.27 39.07 2.34
C HIS A 157 40.68 39.48 0.98
N GLY A 158 40.12 40.70 0.95
CA GLY A 158 40.12 41.55 -0.24
C GLY A 158 38.97 42.55 -0.36
N THR A 159 39.10 43.71 0.29
CA THR A 159 38.25 44.91 0.13
C THR A 159 38.11 45.36 -1.34
N TYR A 160 36.89 45.46 -1.86
CA TYR A 160 36.44 46.62 -2.65
C TYR A 160 34.90 46.68 -2.76
N ILE A 161 34.36 47.88 -2.53
CA ILE A 161 32.96 48.26 -2.71
C ILE A 161 32.72 48.52 -4.20
N ILE A 162 31.70 47.90 -4.81
CA ILE A 162 30.97 48.47 -5.95
C ILE A 162 29.46 48.16 -5.79
N ALA A 163 28.66 49.22 -5.83
CA ALA A 163 27.20 49.24 -5.75
C ALA A 163 26.53 48.88 -7.12
N PRO A 164 25.20 48.67 -7.18
CA PRO A 164 24.56 47.68 -8.05
C PRO A 164 24.30 48.17 -9.48
N THR A 165 24.28 47.23 -10.44
CA THR A 165 23.62 47.43 -11.74
C THR A 165 22.78 46.18 -12.01
N GLY A 166 21.51 46.27 -11.64
CA GLY A 166 20.55 45.19 -11.76
C GLY A 166 19.93 45.14 -13.14
N GLU A 167 20.41 44.23 -13.97
CA GLU A 167 19.65 43.67 -15.09
C GLU A 167 19.89 42.16 -15.15
N SER A 168 18.95 41.39 -14.62
CA SER A 168 18.50 40.15 -15.27
C SER A 168 17.18 39.72 -14.66
N ALA A 169 16.10 40.18 -15.27
CA ALA A 169 14.74 39.77 -15.03
C ALA A 169 14.49 38.34 -15.55
N TYR A 170 15.13 37.31 -14.98
CA TYR A 170 14.87 35.90 -15.36
C TYR A 170 15.06 34.88 -14.21
N GLY A 171 14.82 35.28 -12.96
CA GLY A 171 15.00 34.40 -11.80
C GLY A 171 13.73 34.02 -11.02
N HIS A 172 12.60 34.73 -11.20
CA HIS A 172 11.52 34.70 -10.20
C HIS A 172 10.28 33.87 -10.60
N ALA A 173 10.24 33.27 -11.79
CA ALA A 173 9.07 32.53 -12.27
C ALA A 173 9.11 31.01 -11.97
N ILE A 174 10.29 30.41 -11.76
CA ILE A 174 10.41 28.95 -11.53
C ILE A 174 10.27 28.58 -10.04
N LYS A 175 10.38 29.53 -9.12
CA LYS A 175 10.28 29.28 -7.67
C LYS A 175 8.82 29.14 -7.17
N SER A 176 7.84 29.59 -7.97
CA SER A 176 6.43 29.66 -7.59
C SER A 176 5.70 28.29 -7.58
N SER A 177 6.16 27.31 -8.37
CA SER A 177 5.55 25.98 -8.41
C SER A 177 6.01 25.04 -7.27
N CYS A 178 7.15 25.33 -6.63
CA CYS A 178 7.74 24.45 -5.62
C CYS A 178 7.17 24.72 -4.21
N TYR A 179 6.74 25.95 -3.95
CA TYR A 179 6.28 26.36 -2.61
C TYR A 179 4.86 25.88 -2.24
N SER A 180 4.05 25.40 -3.19
CA SER A 180 2.68 24.96 -2.89
C SER A 180 2.59 23.53 -2.31
N ARG A 181 3.71 22.79 -2.25
CA ARG A 181 3.75 21.38 -1.78
C ARG A 181 4.33 21.19 -0.37
N ILE A 182 4.61 22.28 0.34
CA ILE A 182 5.18 22.21 1.69
C ILE A 182 4.06 22.50 2.71
N HIS A 183 3.64 21.48 3.45
CA HIS A 183 2.78 21.64 4.62
C HIS A 183 3.62 21.40 5.87
N GLY A 184 3.81 22.43 6.70
CA GLY A 184 4.54 22.31 7.97
C GLY A 184 6.01 21.93 7.82
N GLY A 185 6.66 22.28 6.70
CA GLY A 185 8.06 21.94 6.43
C GLY A 185 8.30 20.57 5.77
N GLN A 186 7.26 19.76 5.55
CA GLN A 186 7.36 18.46 4.87
C GLN A 186 6.77 18.50 3.45
N GLU A 187 7.45 17.84 2.51
CA GLU A 187 7.01 17.73 1.11
C GLU A 187 5.87 16.71 0.99
N ILE A 188 4.73 17.15 0.43
CA ILE A 188 3.62 16.26 0.09
C ILE A 188 4.07 15.29 -1.00
N ALA A 189 3.80 14.00 -0.80
CA ALA A 189 4.14 12.98 -1.76
C ALA A 189 3.46 13.22 -3.11
N GLY A 190 4.22 13.01 -4.19
CA GLY A 190 3.66 12.94 -5.53
C GLY A 190 2.85 11.66 -5.76
N PHE A 191 2.41 11.45 -7.00
CA PHE A 191 1.66 10.26 -7.43
C PHE A 191 2.25 8.94 -6.92
N TRP A 192 3.57 8.77 -7.02
CA TRP A 192 4.27 7.54 -6.62
C TRP A 192 4.18 7.24 -5.12
N GLY A 193 4.18 8.26 -4.25
CA GLY A 193 4.05 8.03 -2.80
C GLY A 193 2.62 7.71 -2.37
N TYR A 194 1.62 8.33 -3.01
CA TYR A 194 0.22 7.91 -2.85
C TYR A 194 0.01 6.47 -3.32
N LEU A 195 0.52 6.13 -4.52
CA LEU A 195 0.46 4.76 -5.03
C LEU A 195 1.12 3.77 -4.06
N PHE A 196 2.31 4.10 -3.55
CA PHE A 196 3.02 3.26 -2.60
C PHE A 196 2.23 2.99 -1.32
N GLN A 197 1.59 4.03 -0.75
CA GLN A 197 0.76 3.87 0.44
C GLN A 197 -0.55 3.10 0.16
N ILE A 198 -1.16 3.32 -1.00
CA ILE A 198 -2.34 2.55 -1.45
C ILE A 198 -1.99 1.06 -1.58
N MET A 199 -0.83 0.75 -2.16
CA MET A 199 -0.34 -0.62 -2.26
C MET A 199 -0.07 -1.22 -0.89
N PHE A 200 0.59 -0.49 0.03
CA PHE A 200 0.82 -0.93 1.40
C PHE A 200 -0.48 -1.37 2.09
N GLN A 201 -1.52 -0.54 1.99
CA GLN A 201 -2.79 -0.79 2.67
C GLN A 201 -3.63 -1.86 2.02
N THR A 202 -3.62 -1.92 0.69
CA THR A 202 -4.24 -3.03 -0.05
C THR A 202 -3.56 -4.35 0.33
N ASN A 203 -2.23 -4.38 0.35
CA ASN A 203 -1.44 -5.55 0.75
C ASN A 203 -1.70 -5.95 2.19
N ALA A 204 -1.80 -5.01 3.13
CA ALA A 204 -2.11 -5.29 4.52
C ALA A 204 -3.42 -6.07 4.69
N GLY A 205 -4.48 -5.69 3.97
CA GLY A 205 -5.74 -6.45 3.99
C GLY A 205 -5.63 -7.78 3.25
N ALA A 206 -5.06 -7.75 2.04
CA ALA A 206 -5.04 -8.89 1.12
C ALA A 206 -4.14 -10.04 1.63
N VAL A 207 -2.98 -9.73 2.20
CA VAL A 207 -2.09 -10.72 2.83
C VAL A 207 -2.77 -11.33 4.06
N MET A 208 -3.37 -10.50 4.92
CA MET A 208 -4.03 -11.02 6.12
C MET A 208 -5.19 -11.96 5.78
N ILE A 209 -6.06 -11.61 4.81
CA ILE A 209 -7.17 -12.49 4.45
C ILE A 209 -6.69 -13.78 3.79
N THR A 210 -5.70 -13.71 2.88
CA THR A 210 -5.21 -14.89 2.15
C THR A 210 -4.48 -15.85 3.08
N ASP A 211 -3.61 -15.35 3.94
CA ASP A 211 -2.83 -16.18 4.86
C ASP A 211 -3.71 -16.75 5.99
N LEU A 212 -4.63 -15.97 6.56
CA LEU A 212 -5.53 -16.49 7.60
C LEU A 212 -6.47 -17.58 7.04
N VAL A 213 -7.08 -17.35 5.88
CA VAL A 213 -7.94 -18.34 5.25
C VAL A 213 -7.13 -19.58 4.88
N PHE A 214 -5.91 -19.41 4.37
CA PHE A 214 -5.05 -20.54 4.06
C PHE A 214 -4.69 -21.35 5.31
N TRP A 215 -4.10 -20.72 6.34
CA TRP A 215 -3.59 -21.43 7.51
C TRP A 215 -4.67 -21.95 8.45
N LEU A 216 -5.77 -21.22 8.63
CA LEU A 216 -6.81 -21.59 9.60
C LEU A 216 -7.92 -22.45 8.99
N ILE A 217 -8.16 -22.32 7.69
CA ILE A 217 -9.25 -23.02 7.01
C ILE A 217 -8.67 -24.07 6.08
N LEU A 218 -7.92 -23.70 5.04
CA LEU A 218 -7.53 -24.62 3.97
C LEU A 218 -6.48 -25.65 4.39
N TYR A 219 -5.43 -25.22 5.09
CA TYR A 219 -4.30 -26.07 5.48
C TYR A 219 -4.73 -27.25 6.37
N PRO A 220 -5.60 -27.10 7.40
CA PRO A 220 -6.12 -28.24 8.15
C PRO A 220 -6.80 -29.30 7.27
N PHE A 221 -7.57 -28.89 6.25
CA PHE A 221 -8.18 -29.83 5.31
C PHE A 221 -7.13 -30.51 4.41
N LEU A 222 -6.16 -29.76 3.90
CA LEU A 222 -5.08 -30.29 3.06
C LEU A 222 -4.18 -31.28 3.84
N ALA A 223 -3.83 -30.93 5.07
CA ALA A 223 -3.02 -31.76 5.96
C ALA A 223 -3.75 -33.06 6.34
N HIS A 224 -5.06 -32.98 6.61
CA HIS A 224 -5.87 -34.17 6.85
C HIS A 224 -5.90 -35.11 5.64
N ASN A 225 -5.95 -34.55 4.43
CA ASN A 225 -5.99 -35.30 3.17
C ASN A 225 -4.59 -35.69 2.66
N GLN A 226 -3.54 -35.57 3.47
CA GLN A 226 -2.15 -35.93 3.14
C GLN A 226 -1.64 -35.27 1.84
N TYR A 227 -2.06 -34.04 1.58
CA TYR A 227 -1.60 -33.29 0.42
C TYR A 227 -0.13 -32.88 0.58
N ASP A 228 0.70 -33.14 -0.44
CA ASP A 228 2.10 -32.71 -0.45
C ASP A 228 2.19 -31.19 -0.60
N MET A 229 2.58 -30.52 0.48
CA MET A 229 2.71 -29.07 0.51
C MET A 229 3.98 -28.64 -0.23
N ASN A 230 3.81 -27.97 -1.36
CA ASN A 230 4.94 -27.37 -2.08
C ASN A 230 5.54 -26.21 -1.25
N PHE A 231 6.87 -26.13 -1.22
CA PHE A 231 7.59 -25.01 -0.60
C PHE A 231 7.18 -23.65 -1.19
N ILE A 232 6.88 -23.59 -2.48
CA ILE A 232 6.40 -22.36 -3.15
C ILE A 232 5.06 -21.93 -2.55
N LEU A 233 4.13 -22.86 -2.35
CA LEU A 233 2.82 -22.60 -1.75
C LEU A 233 2.94 -22.13 -0.29
N ILE A 234 3.82 -22.76 0.49
CA ILE A 234 4.09 -22.29 1.87
C ILE A 234 4.72 -20.89 1.84
N GLY A 235 5.65 -20.66 0.90
CA GLY A 235 6.31 -19.38 0.71
C GLY A 235 5.32 -18.25 0.38
N THR A 236 4.40 -18.47 -0.56
CA THR A 236 3.40 -17.47 -0.97
C THR A 236 2.41 -17.10 0.13
N HIS A 237 2.24 -17.97 1.15
CA HIS A 237 1.34 -17.78 2.28
C HIS A 237 2.04 -17.49 3.63
N SER A 238 3.36 -17.29 3.64
CA SER A 238 4.12 -16.98 4.87
C SER A 238 5.17 -15.91 4.67
N ILE A 239 5.92 -15.95 3.55
CA ILE A 239 7.02 -15.03 3.32
C ILE A 239 6.49 -13.62 3.01
N ASN A 240 5.33 -13.53 2.35
CA ASN A 240 4.61 -12.27 2.08
C ASN A 240 4.28 -11.50 3.37
N VAL A 241 3.68 -12.14 4.39
CA VAL A 241 3.33 -11.49 5.67
C VAL A 241 4.57 -11.15 6.47
N VAL A 242 5.59 -12.01 6.47
CA VAL A 242 6.85 -11.74 7.17
C VAL A 242 7.53 -10.50 6.61
N PHE A 243 7.66 -10.38 5.29
CA PHE A 243 8.25 -9.19 4.70
C PHE A 243 7.38 -7.96 4.89
N LEU A 244 6.06 -8.06 4.71
CA LEU A 244 5.17 -6.92 4.86
C LEU A 244 5.14 -6.37 6.30
N VAL A 245 5.09 -7.26 7.31
CA VAL A 245 5.18 -6.89 8.72
C VAL A 245 6.58 -6.36 9.06
N GLY A 246 7.63 -6.93 8.46
CA GLY A 246 9.00 -6.41 8.59
C GLY A 246 9.15 -5.00 8.05
N ASP A 247 8.63 -4.71 6.85
CA ASP A 247 8.64 -3.35 6.29
C ASP A 247 7.82 -2.40 7.16
N ALA A 248 6.63 -2.84 7.56
CA ALA A 248 5.75 -2.10 8.46
C ALA A 248 6.43 -1.79 9.80
N ALA A 249 7.27 -2.68 10.33
CA ALA A 249 8.02 -2.46 11.56
C ALA A 249 9.13 -1.42 11.38
N LEU A 250 9.76 -1.34 10.20
CA LEU A 250 10.86 -0.42 9.93
C LEU A 250 10.42 0.95 9.42
N ASN A 251 9.35 1.01 8.61
CA ASN A 251 8.91 2.23 7.93
C ASN A 251 8.06 3.15 8.83
N LYS A 252 7.80 4.37 8.34
CA LYS A 252 6.97 5.39 9.01
C LYS A 252 5.63 5.63 8.30
N LEU A 253 5.13 4.65 7.54
CA LEU A 253 3.91 4.85 6.77
C LEU A 253 2.69 4.88 7.69
N HIS A 254 1.91 5.96 7.56
CA HIS A 254 0.62 6.08 8.18
C HIS A 254 -0.37 5.04 7.64
N PHE A 255 -1.26 4.55 8.50
CA PHE A 255 -2.29 3.58 8.14
C PHE A 255 -3.70 4.11 8.42
N PRO A 256 -4.20 5.07 7.63
CA PRO A 256 -5.56 5.55 7.78
C PRO A 256 -6.58 4.44 7.47
N TRP A 257 -7.60 4.35 8.33
CA TRP A 257 -8.58 3.26 8.30
C TRP A 257 -9.46 3.28 7.04
N PHE A 258 -9.80 4.47 6.53
CA PHE A 258 -10.71 4.62 5.39
C PHE A 258 -10.18 3.98 4.10
N ARG A 259 -8.86 3.76 4.00
CA ARG A 259 -8.21 3.16 2.83
C ARG A 259 -8.35 1.65 2.73
N ILE A 260 -9.09 1.03 3.66
CA ILE A 260 -9.73 -0.28 3.44
C ILE A 260 -10.51 -0.31 2.12
N ALA A 261 -10.97 0.86 1.64
CA ALA A 261 -11.59 1.02 0.33
C ALA A 261 -10.77 0.40 -0.82
N TYR A 262 -9.44 0.59 -0.86
CA TYR A 262 -8.61 0.03 -1.93
C TYR A 262 -8.51 -1.49 -1.86
N PHE A 263 -8.49 -2.05 -0.66
CA PHE A 263 -8.57 -3.49 -0.46
C PHE A 263 -9.92 -4.07 -0.95
N LEU A 264 -11.04 -3.41 -0.63
CA LEU A 264 -12.36 -3.79 -1.15
C LEU A 264 -12.44 -3.70 -2.68
N LEU A 265 -11.86 -2.64 -3.28
CA LEU A 265 -11.80 -2.49 -4.74
C LEU A 265 -10.90 -3.55 -5.39
N TRP A 266 -9.76 -3.89 -4.79
CA TRP A 266 -8.86 -4.93 -5.28
C TRP A 266 -9.54 -6.29 -5.34
N THR A 267 -10.25 -6.68 -4.26
CA THR A 267 -11.02 -7.92 -4.25
C THR A 267 -12.20 -7.87 -5.21
N GLY A 268 -12.91 -6.75 -5.28
CA GLY A 268 -14.00 -6.56 -6.25
C GLY A 268 -13.52 -6.68 -7.70
N LEU A 269 -12.37 -6.09 -8.02
CA LEU A 269 -11.74 -6.18 -9.34
C LEU A 269 -11.40 -7.64 -9.69
N PHE A 270 -10.78 -8.37 -8.77
CA PHE A 270 -10.48 -9.79 -8.96
C PHE A 270 -11.76 -10.59 -9.27
N VAL A 271 -12.82 -10.40 -8.48
CA VAL A 271 -14.09 -11.12 -8.67
C VAL A 271 -14.72 -10.79 -10.03
N ASN A 272 -14.72 -9.52 -10.45
CA ASN A 272 -15.25 -9.14 -11.76
C ASN A 272 -14.46 -9.78 -12.90
N ILE A 273 -13.13 -9.84 -12.80
CA ILE A 273 -12.29 -10.50 -13.81
C ILE A 273 -12.55 -12.00 -13.84
N GLN A 274 -12.72 -12.65 -12.69
CA GLN A 274 -13.12 -14.06 -12.64
C GLN A 274 -14.48 -14.29 -13.31
N TRP A 275 -15.47 -13.44 -13.04
CA TRP A 275 -16.77 -13.54 -13.72
C TRP A 275 -16.65 -13.40 -15.23
N ILE A 276 -15.86 -12.43 -15.71
CA ILE A 276 -15.62 -12.25 -17.14
C ILE A 276 -14.95 -13.50 -17.74
N ILE A 277 -13.91 -14.03 -17.11
CA ILE A 277 -13.21 -15.23 -17.61
C ILE A 277 -14.18 -16.41 -17.70
N HIS A 278 -14.90 -16.72 -16.63
CA HIS A 278 -15.81 -17.86 -16.58
C HIS A 278 -17.04 -17.71 -17.48
N ALA A 279 -17.47 -16.48 -17.78
CA ALA A 279 -18.54 -16.21 -18.74
C ALA A 279 -18.10 -16.44 -20.19
N ASN A 280 -16.80 -16.33 -20.49
CA ASN A 280 -16.26 -16.47 -21.85
C ASN A 280 -15.59 -17.82 -22.10
N VAL A 281 -15.07 -18.48 -21.05
CA VAL A 281 -14.34 -19.74 -21.15
C VAL A 281 -14.77 -20.67 -20.04
N SER A 282 -15.18 -21.89 -20.42
CA SER A 282 -15.59 -22.93 -19.48
C SER A 282 -14.35 -23.60 -18.87
N ILE A 283 -13.90 -23.05 -17.74
CA ILE A 283 -12.78 -23.58 -16.93
C ILE A 283 -13.25 -23.89 -15.51
N TRP A 284 -12.47 -24.67 -14.76
CA TRP A 284 -12.79 -24.97 -13.37
C TRP A 284 -12.67 -23.72 -12.48
N TRP A 285 -13.49 -23.62 -11.44
CA TRP A 285 -13.36 -22.55 -10.45
C TRP A 285 -12.14 -22.78 -9.56
N PRO A 286 -11.19 -21.82 -9.48
CA PRO A 286 -10.06 -21.91 -8.54
C PRO A 286 -10.53 -22.00 -7.08
N TYR A 287 -11.67 -21.35 -6.80
CA TYR A 287 -12.33 -21.34 -5.51
C TYR A 287 -13.74 -21.91 -5.68
N PRO A 288 -13.97 -23.19 -5.31
CA PRO A 288 -15.28 -23.84 -5.48
C PRO A 288 -16.45 -23.12 -4.81
N PHE A 289 -16.18 -22.35 -3.75
CA PHE A 289 -17.20 -21.56 -3.06
C PHE A 289 -17.68 -20.33 -3.84
N LEU A 290 -16.99 -19.93 -4.92
CA LEU A 290 -17.42 -18.88 -5.85
C LEU A 290 -18.29 -19.42 -7.00
N ASP A 291 -18.32 -20.74 -7.20
CA ASP A 291 -19.11 -21.39 -8.23
C ASP A 291 -20.62 -21.22 -7.94
N LEU A 292 -21.40 -20.70 -8.88
CA LEU A 292 -22.85 -20.50 -8.72
C LEU A 292 -23.62 -21.84 -8.71
N ALA A 293 -23.01 -22.92 -9.21
CA ALA A 293 -23.53 -24.27 -9.04
C ALA A 293 -23.59 -24.64 -7.55
N PHE A 294 -22.65 -24.16 -6.73
CA PHE A 294 -22.68 -24.35 -5.29
C PHE A 294 -23.85 -23.59 -4.66
N PRO A 295 -24.80 -24.26 -3.96
CA PRO A 295 -25.97 -23.60 -3.38
C PRO A 295 -25.63 -22.50 -2.37
N GLY A 296 -24.52 -22.65 -1.65
CA GLY A 296 -24.07 -21.68 -0.65
C GLY A 296 -23.23 -20.53 -1.19
N ALA A 297 -23.05 -20.38 -2.51
CA ALA A 297 -22.18 -19.36 -3.07
C ALA A 297 -22.53 -17.95 -2.58
N PRO A 298 -23.79 -17.46 -2.61
CA PRO A 298 -24.12 -16.11 -2.13
C PRO A 298 -23.71 -15.86 -0.67
N VAL A 299 -23.75 -16.90 0.18
CA VAL A 299 -23.31 -16.81 1.58
C VAL A 299 -21.79 -16.65 1.66
N TRP A 300 -21.03 -17.37 0.85
CA TRP A 300 -19.57 -17.21 0.80
C TRP A 300 -19.14 -15.84 0.29
N TYR A 301 -19.81 -15.29 -0.73
CA TYR A 301 -19.57 -13.91 -1.17
C TYR A 301 -19.76 -12.91 -0.01
N LEU A 302 -20.82 -13.09 0.79
CA LEU A 302 -21.06 -12.27 1.98
C LEU A 302 -20.01 -12.50 3.07
N VAL A 303 -19.66 -13.75 3.38
CA VAL A 303 -18.64 -14.09 4.39
C VAL A 303 -17.30 -13.47 4.02
N VAL A 304 -16.85 -13.61 2.76
CA VAL A 304 -15.60 -13.00 2.29
C VAL A 304 -15.68 -11.49 2.39
N ALA A 305 -16.79 -10.85 1.98
CA ALA A 305 -16.98 -9.41 2.14
C ALA A 305 -16.84 -8.97 3.61
N LEU A 306 -17.45 -9.70 4.54
CA LEU A 306 -17.35 -9.43 5.97
C LEU A 306 -15.94 -9.67 6.54
N LEU A 307 -15.20 -10.66 6.03
CA LEU A 307 -13.83 -10.96 6.46
C LEU A 307 -12.83 -9.84 6.17
N HIS A 308 -13.12 -8.93 5.23
CA HIS A 308 -12.23 -7.80 4.94
C HIS A 308 -12.03 -6.91 6.18
N PHE A 309 -13.09 -6.68 6.97
CA PHE A 309 -13.05 -5.83 8.15
C PHE A 309 -12.14 -6.37 9.27
N PRO A 310 -12.33 -7.62 9.78
CA PRO A 310 -11.45 -8.15 10.82
C PRO A 310 -10.02 -8.37 10.33
N CYS A 311 -9.80 -8.77 9.08
CA CYS A 311 -8.44 -8.95 8.54
C CYS A 311 -7.67 -7.62 8.49
N TYR A 312 -8.33 -6.57 7.99
CA TYR A 312 -7.77 -5.22 7.96
C TYR A 312 -7.59 -4.62 9.37
N ALA A 313 -8.54 -4.90 10.28
CA ALA A 313 -8.45 -4.49 11.68
C ALA A 313 -7.28 -5.17 12.40
N LEU A 314 -7.02 -6.45 12.13
CA LEU A 314 -5.91 -7.19 12.73
C LEU A 314 -4.56 -6.58 12.32
N PHE A 315 -4.37 -6.22 11.04
CA PHE A 315 -3.16 -5.52 10.63
C PHE A 315 -3.04 -4.14 11.29
N THR A 316 -4.16 -3.42 11.42
CA THR A 316 -4.18 -2.15 12.18
C THR A 316 -3.73 -2.35 13.63
N LEU A 317 -4.13 -3.46 14.26
CA LEU A 317 -3.73 -3.80 15.62
C LEU A 317 -2.23 -4.09 15.70
N VAL A 318 -1.64 -4.80 14.72
CA VAL A 318 -0.18 -5.01 14.63
C VAL A 318 0.56 -3.68 14.57
N LEU A 319 0.08 -2.72 13.76
CA LEU A 319 0.68 -1.38 13.69
C LEU A 319 0.53 -0.60 15.00
N ARG A 320 -0.64 -0.65 15.65
CA ARG A 320 -0.82 0.00 16.96
C ARG A 320 0.10 -0.59 18.02
N LEU A 321 0.28 -1.91 18.04
CA LEU A 321 1.22 -2.59 18.93
C LEU A 321 2.65 -2.13 18.66
N LYS A 322 3.06 -2.05 17.39
CA LYS A 322 4.35 -1.48 16.99
C LYS A 322 4.53 -0.07 17.56
N HIS A 323 3.58 0.84 17.34
CA HIS A 323 3.66 2.21 17.86
C HIS A 323 3.83 2.23 19.38
N SER A 324 3.02 1.46 20.12
CA SER A 324 3.11 1.38 21.58
C SER A 324 4.44 0.81 22.08
N VAL A 325 4.98 -0.23 21.42
CA VAL A 325 6.24 -0.86 21.80
C VAL A 325 7.42 0.06 21.51
N LEU A 326 7.47 0.67 20.32
CA LEU A 326 8.57 1.56 19.93
C LEU A 326 8.57 2.86 20.74
N GLU A 327 7.39 3.42 21.03
CA GLU A 327 7.28 4.60 21.91
C GLU A 327 7.74 4.27 23.34
N SER A 328 7.48 3.05 23.83
CA SER A 328 7.93 2.62 25.15
C SER A 328 9.43 2.33 25.20
N TRP A 329 10.02 1.75 24.15
CA TRP A 329 11.41 1.30 24.15
C TRP A 329 12.39 2.39 23.69
N PHE A 330 11.93 3.30 22.82
CA PHE A 330 12.74 4.35 22.19
C PHE A 330 12.06 5.73 22.26
N PRO A 331 11.72 6.23 23.47
CA PRO A 331 10.90 7.44 23.62
C PRO A 331 11.54 8.72 23.05
N GLN A 332 12.86 8.75 22.89
CA GLN A 332 13.60 9.92 22.41
C GLN A 332 13.83 9.94 20.89
N THR A 333 13.74 8.79 20.22
CA THR A 333 14.16 8.61 18.82
C THR A 333 13.06 8.07 17.92
N TYR A 334 11.89 7.82 18.50
CA TYR A 334 10.73 7.32 17.79
C TYR A 334 9.91 8.45 17.15
N VAL A 335 9.69 8.36 15.84
CA VAL A 335 8.87 9.31 15.08
C VAL A 335 7.57 8.64 14.67
N LYS A 336 6.45 9.18 15.15
CA LYS A 336 5.09 8.67 14.88
C LYS A 336 4.68 8.80 13.43
#